data_AF-A0A0J6D3N9-F1
#
_entry.id   AF-A0A0J6D3N9-F1
#
_cell.length_a   1.000
_cell.length_b   1.000
_cell.length_c   1.000
_cell.angle_alpha   90.00
_cell.angle_beta   90.00
_cell.angle_gamma   90.00
#
_symmetry.space_group_name_H-M   'P 1'
#
loop_
_entity.id
_entity.type
_entity.pdbx_description
1 polymer ?
#
loop_
_entity_poly.entity_id
_entity_poly.type
_entity_poly.pdbx_seq_one_letter_code
_entity_poly.pdbx_strand_id
1 'polypeptide(L)' 'MQRILLFLSVAFVAVSFVLFIMSLLKFIPTIVGAALLFVSILFTVSLFNTRNQFRGFDQ' A
#
# COMPACT_ATOMS: atom_id res chain seq x y z
N MET A 1 -0.09 0.66 -18.21
CA MET A 1 -0.19 -0.32 -17.11
C MET A 1 0.19 0.26 -15.75
N GLN A 2 1.37 0.84 -15.56
CA GLN A 2 1.84 1.33 -14.25
C GLN A 2 0.96 2.41 -13.59
N ARG A 3 0.33 3.31 -14.37
CA ARG A 3 -0.61 4.32 -13.82
C ARG A 3 -1.86 3.68 -13.20
N ILE A 4 -2.41 2.66 -13.85
CA ILE A 4 -3.59 1.92 -13.36
C ILE A 4 -3.24 1.17 -12.07
N LEU A 5 -2.07 0.53 -12.03
CA LEU A 5 -1.56 -0.14 -10.83
C LEU A 5 -1.39 0.83 -9.65
N LEU A 6 -0.95 2.06 -9.91
CA LEU A 6 -0.86 3.10 -8.88
C LEU A 6 -2.23 3.55 -8.36
N PHE A 7 -3.20 3.80 -9.25
CA PHE A 7 -4.56 4.14 -8.81
C PHE A 7 -5.19 2.99 -8.00
N LEU A 8 -4.96 1.74 -8.43
CA LEU A 8 -5.43 0.56 -7.72
C LEU A 8 -4.75 0.42 -6.35
N SER A 9 -3.44 0.65 -6.25
CA SER A 9 -2.71 0.55 -4.98
C SER A 9 -3.13 1.63 -4.00
N VAL A 10 -3.38 2.86 -4.46
CA VAL A 10 -3.92 3.94 -3.62
C VAL A 10 -5.32 3.62 -3.13
N ALA A 11 -6.20 3.10 -4.00
CA ALA A 11 -7.52 2.64 -3.59
C ALA A 11 -7.44 1.49 -2.57
N PHE A 12 -6.48 0.57 -2.73
CA PHE A 12 -6.25 -0.52 -1.80
C PHE A 12 -5.78 -0.03 -0.42
N VAL A 13 -4.94 1.02 -0.36
CA VAL A 13 -4.55 1.67 0.90
C VAL A 13 -5.78 2.27 1.59
N ALA A 14 -6.67 2.93 0.85
CA ALA A 14 -7.89 3.51 1.42
C ALA A 14 -8.80 2.43 2.02
N VAL A 15 -9.02 1.32 1.32
CA VAL A 15 -9.80 0.18 1.83
C VAL A 15 -9.14 -0.44 3.07
N SER A 16 -7.82 -0.62 3.03
CA SER A 16 -7.05 -1.18 4.15
C SER A 16 -7.11 -0.28 5.39
N PHE A 17 -7.15 1.04 5.20
CA PHE A 17 -7.30 2.01 6.28
C PHE A 17 -8.68 1.90 6.96
N VAL A 18 -9.76 1.75 6.18
CA VAL A 18 -11.10 1.52 6.73
C VAL A 18 -11.12 0.21 7.54
N LEU A 19 -10.55 -0.87 7.01
CA LEU A 19 -10.44 -2.15 7.72
C LEU A 19 -9.61 -2.04 9.01
N PHE A 20 -8.55 -1.22 9.00
CA PHE A 20 -7.80 -0.94 10.21
C PHE A 20 -8.64 -0.21 11.26
N ILE A 21 -9.44 0.79 10.88
CA ILE A 21 -10.39 1.43 11.80
C ILE A 21 -11.38 0.41 12.36
N MET A 22 -11.91 -0.49 11.54
CA MET A 22 -12.78 -1.58 12.03
C MET A 22 -12.05 -2.52 13.01
N SER A 23 -10.75 -2.75 12.82
CA SER A 23 -9.93 -3.53 13.77
C SER A 23 -9.81 -2.84 15.13
N LEU A 24 -9.72 -1.50 15.15
CA LEU A 24 -9.69 -0.73 16.39
C LEU A 24 -11.02 -0.83 17.15
N LEU A 25 -12.12 -0.97 16.42
CA LEU A 25 -13.45 -1.25 16.96
C LEU A 25 -13.66 -2.71 17.38
N LYS A 26 -12.59 -3.53 17.39
CA LYS A 26 -12.59 -4.95 17.77
C LYS A 26 -13.37 -5.90 16.84
N PHE A 27 -13.70 -5.48 15.61
CA PHE A 27 -14.33 -6.38 14.62
C PHE A 27 -13.37 -7.47 14.12
N ILE A 28 -12.08 -7.15 14.06
CA ILE A 28 -11.00 -8.07 13.69
C ILE A 28 -9.77 -7.79 14.59
N PRO A 29 -8.84 -8.75 14.76
CA PRO A 29 -7.61 -8.51 15.50
C PRO A 29 -6.82 -7.33 14.92
N THR A 30 -6.42 -6.39 15.77
CA THR A 30 -5.68 -5.17 15.38
C THR A 30 -4.39 -5.48 14.62
N ILE A 31 -3.72 -6.59 14.96
CA ILE A 31 -2.51 -7.06 14.27
C ILE A 31 -2.78 -7.32 12.78
N VAL A 32 -3.94 -7.90 12.44
CA VAL A 32 -4.31 -8.19 11.05
C VAL A 32 -4.58 -6.90 10.29
N GLY A 33 -5.34 -5.98 10.88
CA GLY A 33 -5.61 -4.66 10.28
C GLY A 33 -4.32 -3.86 10.06
N ALA A 34 -3.43 -3.85 11.06
CA ALA A 34 -2.14 -3.16 11.00
C ALA A 34 -1.23 -3.76 9.92
N ALA A 35 -1.10 -5.08 9.86
CA ALA A 35 -0.30 -5.77 8.86
C ALA A 35 -0.82 -5.49 7.43
N LEU A 36 -2.13 -5.56 7.23
CA LEU A 36 -2.77 -5.28 5.94
C LEU A 36 -2.51 -3.83 5.49
N LEU A 37 -2.71 -2.86 6.38
CA LEU A 37 -2.44 -1.46 6.10
C LEU A 37 -0.95 -1.23 5.78
N PHE A 38 -0.05 -1.81 6.56
CA PHE A 38 1.38 -1.70 6.33
C PHE A 38 1.80 -2.24 4.97
N VAL A 39 1.34 -3.44 4.60
CA VAL A 39 1.64 -4.05 3.29
C VAL A 39 1.10 -3.19 2.15
N SER A 40 -0.12 -2.64 2.29
CA SER A 40 -0.72 -1.78 1.27
C SER A 40 0.12 -0.51 1.00
N ILE A 41 0.64 0.11 2.07
CA ILE A 41 1.48 1.31 1.98
C ILE A 41 2.84 0.93 1.39
N LEU A 42 3.48 -0.14 1.89
CA LEU A 42 4.78 -0.59 1.40
C LEU A 42 4.73 -0.91 -0.09
N PHE A 43 3.69 -1.62 -0.54
CA PHE A 43 3.46 -1.91 -1.95
C PHE A 43 3.32 -0.63 -2.78
N THR A 44 2.54 0.34 -2.31
CA THR A 44 2.35 1.63 -2.98
C THR A 44 3.65 2.43 -3.08
N VAL A 45 4.41 2.51 -1.99
CA VAL A 45 5.71 3.20 -1.95
C VAL A 45 6.73 2.49 -2.84
N SER A 46 6.77 1.17 -2.84
CA SER A 46 7.65 0.38 -3.72
C SER A 46 7.34 0.66 -5.20
N LEU A 47 6.06 0.65 -5.59
CA LEU A 47 5.62 1.01 -6.94
C LEU A 47 6.01 2.43 -7.33
N PHE A 48 5.91 3.37 -6.39
CA PHE A 48 6.32 4.76 -6.62
C PHE A 48 7.84 4.88 -6.74
N ASN A 49 8.59 4.15 -5.91
CA ASN A 49 10.04 4.13 -5.92
C ASN A 49 10.60 3.55 -7.23
N THR A 50 10.04 2.46 -7.76
CA THR A 50 10.44 1.90 -9.05
C THR A 50 10.31 2.90 -10.20
N ARG A 51 9.36 3.85 -10.12
CA ARG A 51 9.21 4.90 -11.15
C ARG A 51 10.24 6.03 -11.02
N ASN A 52 10.72 6.28 -9.81
CA ASN A 52 11.72 7.31 -9.49
C ASN A 52 13.12 6.73 -9.24
N GLN A 53 13.33 5.45 -9.53
CA GLN A 53 14.66 4.86 -9.46
C GLN A 53 15.56 5.58 -10.47
N PHE A 54 16.61 6.20 -9.94
CA PHE A 54 17.72 6.66 -10.74
C PHE A 54 18.25 5.45 -11.51
N ARG A 55 18.10 5.47 -12.83
CA ARG A 55 18.75 4.52 -13.74
C ARG A 55 20.21 4.95 -13.77
N GLY A 56 20.98 4.57 -12.75
CA GLY A 56 22.42 4.78 -12.74
C GLY A 56 23.00 4.19 -14.02
N PHE A 57 23.90 4.95 -14.65
CA PHE A 57 24.60 4.68 -15.92
C PHE A 57 24.31 3.29 -16.51
N ASP A 58 23.39 3.25 -17.47
CA ASP A 58 23.25 2.12 -18.39
C ASP A 58 24.67 1.85 -18.96
N GLN A 59 25.22 0.67 -18.64
CA GLN A 59 26.33 0.07 -19.39
C GLN A 59 25.85 -0.40 -20.75
#